data_AF-A0A518ID49-F1
#
_entry.id   AF-A0A518ID49-F1
#
_cell.length_a   1.000
_cell.length_b   1.000
_cell.length_c   1.000
_cell.angle_alpha   90.00
_cell.angle_beta   90.00
_cell.angle_gamma   90.00
#
_symmetry.space_group_name_H-M   'P 1'
#
loop_
_entity.id
_entity.type
_entity.pdbx_description
1 polymer ?
#
loop_
_entity_poly.entity_id
_entity_poly.type
_entity_poly.pdbx_seq_one_letter_code
_entity_poly.pdbx_strand_id
1 'polypeptide(L)' 'MEVRNGEIILIDPSEGTGGQYPIGLDQCETPEAILSFVRHLCDKQWVTRKQIQFFVNAATEQHGINIDV' A
#
# COMPACT_ATOMS: atom_id res chain seq x y z
N MET A 1 7.70 0.53 7.51
CA MET A 1 6.56 -0.20 6.92
C MET A 1 6.56 -1.57 7.54
N GLU A 2 5.40 -2.00 8.00
CA GLU A 2 5.20 -3.32 8.59
C GLU A 2 3.83 -3.81 8.17
N VAL A 3 3.70 -5.14 7.98
CA VAL A 3 2.42 -5.78 7.78
C VAL A 3 1.93 -6.25 9.15
N ARG A 4 0.74 -5.84 9.57
CA ARG A 4 0.11 -6.26 10.83
C ARG A 4 -1.35 -6.58 10.58
N ASN A 5 -1.80 -7.77 10.96
CA ASN A 5 -3.21 -8.20 10.88
C ASN A 5 -3.87 -7.99 9.50
N GLY A 6 -3.14 -8.15 8.40
CA GLY A 6 -3.68 -7.91 7.05
C GLY A 6 -3.68 -6.45 6.61
N GLU A 7 -2.98 -5.57 7.33
CA GLU A 7 -2.80 -4.17 6.96
C GLU A 7 -1.32 -3.85 6.72
N ILE A 8 -1.04 -2.96 5.77
CA ILE A 8 0.28 -2.31 5.66
C ILE A 8 0.22 -0.98 6.38
N ILE A 9 1.14 -0.77 7.31
CA ILE A 9 1.26 0.51 8.02
C ILE A 9 2.36 1.35 7.34
N LEU A 10 1.94 2.43 6.67
CA LEU A 10 2.82 3.48 6.19
C LEU A 10 2.98 4.57 7.26
N ILE A 11 4.12 5.27 7.24
CA ILE A 11 4.34 6.45 8.08
C ILE A 11 3.95 7.67 7.27
N ASP A 12 2.94 8.41 7.75
CA ASP A 12 2.51 9.70 7.21
C ASP A 12 3.22 10.83 7.98
N PRO A 13 4.19 11.52 7.36
CA PRO A 13 4.89 12.63 8.00
C PRO A 13 4.04 13.90 8.14
N SER A 14 2.88 13.98 7.47
CA SER A 14 2.00 15.15 7.52
C SER A 14 1.21 15.25 8.83
N GLU A 15 1.03 14.14 9.55
CA GLU A 15 0.41 14.12 10.88
C GLU A 15 1.43 14.27 12.03
N GLY A 16 2.65 14.75 11.72
CA GLY A 16 3.73 14.93 12.69
C GLY A 16 4.64 13.70 12.81
N THR A 17 5.43 13.62 13.89
CA THR A 17 6.33 12.50 14.14
C THR A 17 5.56 11.25 14.56
N GLY A 18 5.06 10.50 13.57
CA GLY A 18 4.48 9.17 13.78
C GLY A 18 3.06 8.96 13.29
N GLY A 19 2.55 9.79 12.38
CA GLY A 19 1.29 9.51 11.69
C GLY A 19 1.32 8.12 11.07
N GLN A 20 0.29 7.32 11.34
CA GLN A 20 0.14 5.98 10.77
C GLN A 20 -0.95 6.00 9.72
N TYR A 21 -0.63 5.48 8.55
CA TYR A 21 -1.58 5.32 7.46
C TYR A 21 -1.76 3.82 7.18
N PRO A 22 -2.80 3.20 7.76
CA PRO A 22 -3.10 1.79 7.53
C PRO A 22 -3.72 1.60 6.14
N ILE A 23 -3.28 0.55 5.45
CA ILE A 23 -3.84 0.09 4.18
C ILE A 23 -4.33 -1.33 4.37
N GLY A 24 -5.65 -1.52 4.33
CA GLY A 24 -6.27 -2.85 4.39
C GLY A 24 -5.96 -3.63 3.11
N LEU A 25 -5.22 -4.73 3.24
CA LEU A 25 -4.93 -5.62 2.11
C LEU A 25 -6.15 -6.40 1.68
N ASP A 26 -7.15 -6.57 2.55
CA ASP A 26 -8.47 -7.12 2.23
C ASP A 26 -9.18 -6.34 1.11
N GLN A 27 -8.89 -5.05 0.95
CA GLN A 27 -9.46 -4.22 -0.12
C GLN A 27 -8.75 -4.41 -1.48
N CYS A 28 -7.72 -5.26 -1.55
CA CYS A 28 -6.83 -5.41 -2.70
C CYS A 28 -7.02 -6.76 -3.45
N GLU A 29 -8.26 -7.27 -3.52
CA GLU A 29 -8.58 -8.60 -4.08
C GLU A 29 -8.45 -8.70 -5.62
N THR A 30 -8.28 -7.58 -6.32
CA THR A 30 -8.18 -7.53 -7.79
C THR A 30 -7.02 -6.64 -8.25
N PRO A 31 -6.44 -6.90 -9.43
CA PRO A 31 -5.44 -6.01 -10.03
C PRO A 31 -5.91 -4.55 -10.11
N GLU A 32 -7.18 -4.33 -10.44
CA GLU A 32 -7.81 -3.01 -10.54
C GLU A 32 -7.87 -2.32 -9.18
N ALA A 33 -8.18 -3.06 -8.11
CA ALA A 33 -8.18 -2.53 -6.75
C ALA A 33 -6.76 -2.12 -6.32
N ILE A 34 -5.76 -2.95 -6.60
CA ILE A 34 -4.35 -2.63 -6.36
C ILE A 34 -3.96 -1.36 -7.13
N LEU A 35 -4.26 -1.28 -8.42
CA LEU A 35 -3.95 -0.12 -9.26
C LEU A 35 -4.65 1.15 -8.78
N SER A 36 -5.91 1.05 -8.34
CA SER A 36 -6.66 2.17 -7.76
C SER A 36 -5.97 2.70 -6.51
N PHE A 37 -5.53 1.80 -5.62
CA PHE A 37 -4.77 2.18 -4.43
C PHE A 37 -3.41 2.78 -4.76
N VAL A 38 -2.69 2.24 -5.74
CA VAL A 38 -1.42 2.83 -6.22
C VAL A 38 -1.62 4.26 -6.67
N ARG A 39 -2.68 4.54 -7.46
CA ARG A 39 -3.00 5.91 -7.89
C ARG A 39 -3.25 6.84 -6.69
N HIS A 40 -4.07 6.38 -5.75
CA HIS A 40 -4.33 7.13 -4.51
C HIS A 40 -3.07 7.39 -3.69
N LEU A 41 -2.13 6.43 -3.62
CA LEU A 41 -0.84 6.60 -2.96
C LEU A 41 0.09 7.56 -3.72
N CYS A 42 0.07 7.55 -5.06
CA CYS A 42 0.82 8.51 -5.88
C CYS A 42 0.32 9.94 -5.70
N ASP A 43 -0.97 10.13 -5.43
CA ASP A 43 -1.53 11.46 -5.11
C ASP A 43 -1.02 11.98 -3.75
N LYS A 44 -0.52 11.09 -2.88
CA LYS A 44 0.14 11.47 -1.62
C LYS A 44 1.58 11.92 -1.92
N GLN A 45 1.85 13.20 -1.68
CA GLN A 45 3.18 13.81 -1.89
C GLN A 45 4.30 13.25 -0.98
N TRP A 46 3.96 12.44 0.02
CA TRP A 46 4.89 11.88 0.99
C TRP A 46 5.21 10.39 0.77
N VAL A 47 4.52 9.71 -0.14
CA VAL A 47 4.74 8.29 -0.41
C VAL A 47 5.90 8.12 -1.40
N THR A 48 6.86 7.27 -1.03
CA THR A 48 8.01 6.96 -1.88
C THR A 48 7.74 5.79 -2.82
N ARG A 49 8.48 5.74 -3.94
CA ARG A 49 8.46 4.59 -4.86
C ARG A 49 8.69 3.24 -4.16
N LYS A 50 9.56 3.21 -3.14
CA LYS A 50 9.84 2.00 -2.36
C LYS A 50 8.62 1.54 -1.55
N GLN A 51 7.85 2.47 -1.00
CA GLN A 51 6.60 2.17 -0.30
C GLN A 51 5.52 1.64 -1.24
N ILE A 52 5.41 2.22 -2.44
CA ILE A 52 4.48 1.74 -3.47
C ILE A 52 4.85 0.30 -3.87
N GLN A 53 6.13 0.04 -4.16
CA GLN A 53 6.57 -1.30 -4.53
C GLN A 53 6.29 -2.32 -3.43
N PHE A 54 6.53 -1.96 -2.17
CA PHE A 54 6.22 -2.83 -1.05
C PHE A 54 4.72 -3.11 -0.93
N PHE A 55 3.89 -2.07 -1.10
CA PHE A 55 2.43 -2.22 -1.12
C PHE A 55 1.99 -3.20 -2.21
N VAL A 56 2.47 -2.99 -3.44
CA VAL A 56 2.11 -3.85 -4.58
C VAL A 56 2.49 -5.30 -4.27
N ASN A 57 3.73 -5.56 -3.85
CA ASN A 57 4.20 -6.92 -3.56
C ASN A 57 3.34 -7.59 -2.47
N ALA A 58 3.11 -6.92 -1.35
CA ALA A 58 2.34 -7.48 -0.25
C ALA A 58 0.87 -7.73 -0.64
N ALA A 59 0.25 -6.84 -1.41
CA ALA A 59 -1.10 -7.02 -1.91
C ALA A 59 -1.20 -8.18 -2.91
N THR A 60 -0.24 -8.28 -3.83
CA THR A 60 -0.19 -9.38 -4.81
C THR A 60 0.06 -10.74 -4.16
N GLU A 61 0.98 -10.80 -3.18
CA GLU A 61 1.29 -12.03 -2.44
C GLU A 61 0.09 -12.51 -1.62
N GLN A 62 -0.64 -11.61 -0.97
CA GLN A 62 -1.80 -11.96 -0.15
C GLN A 62 -2.93 -12.60 -0.97
N HIS A 63 -3.16 -12.12 -2.19
CA HIS A 63 -4.29 -12.57 -3.04
C HIS A 63 -3.87 -13.48 -4.19
N GLY A 64 -2.60 -13.84 -4.29
CA GLY A 64 -2.09 -14.66 -5.39
C GLY A 64 -2.23 -13.99 -6.77
N ILE A 65 -2.23 -12.66 -6.81
CA ILE A 65 -2.37 -11.88 -8.04
C ILE A 65 -1.00 -11.76 -8.69
N ASN A 66 -0.89 -12.11 -9.97
CA ASN A 66 0.33 -11.87 -10.74
C ASN A 66 0.17 -10.59 -11.57
N ILE A 67 1.02 -9.60 -11.33
CA ILE A 67 1.08 -8.36 -12.10
C ILE A 67 2.39 -8.37 -12.89
N ASP A 68 2.29 -8.46 -14.22
CA ASP A 68 3.43 -8.17 -15.10
C ASP A 68 3.60 -6.64 -15.16
N VAL A 69 4.67 -6.15 -14.54
CA VAL A 69 5.09 -4.73 -14.53
C VAL A 69 6.46 -4.55 -15.17
#